data_AF-A0A7V9GGW7-F1
#
_entry.id   AF-A0A7V9GGW7-F1
#
_cell.length_a   1.000
_cell.length_b   1.000
_cell.length_c   1.000
_cell.angle_alpha   90.00
_cell.angle_beta   90.00
_cell.angle_gamma   90.00
#
_symmetry.space_group_name_H-M   'P 1'
#
loop_
_entity.id
_entity.type
_entity.pdbx_description
1 polymer ?
#
loop_
_entity_poly.entity_id
_entity_poly.type
_entity_poly.pdbx_seq_one_letter_code
_entity_poly.pdbx_strand_id
1 'polypeptide(L)'
;AITAAKWPLARTTGVVRVEGQPVRVKVAGARIKPEHDDALVVATALGWPLRAVLARAEAGPVEPVTTGPEAAGVPPDALPHERSLRSES
;
A
#
# COMPACT_ATOMS: atom_id res chain seq x y z
N ALA A 1 29.59 -14.59 10.66
CA ALA A 1 28.52 -13.75 10.09
C ALA A 1 28.79 -13.58 8.60
N ILE A 2 27.80 -13.79 7.73
CA ILE A 2 27.95 -13.62 6.28
C ILE A 2 27.25 -12.32 5.90
N THR A 3 28.00 -11.35 5.40
CA THR A 3 27.47 -10.06 4.94
C THR A 3 27.13 -10.16 3.46
N ALA A 4 25.86 -9.96 3.10
CA ALA A 4 25.44 -9.87 1.71
C ALA A 4 25.57 -8.43 1.19
N ALA A 5 26.16 -8.27 0.00
CA ALA A 5 26.13 -7.01 -0.72
C ALA A 5 24.69 -6.71 -1.21
N LYS A 6 24.23 -5.47 -1.06
CA LYS A 6 22.92 -5.00 -1.54
C LYS A 6 23.14 -4.15 -2.79
N TRP A 7 22.50 -4.51 -3.91
CA TRP A 7 22.42 -3.65 -5.11
C TRP A 7 21.09 -2.91 -5.10
N PRO A 8 21.07 -1.58 -4.92
CA PRO A 8 19.83 -0.82 -4.91
C PRO A 8 19.30 -0.61 -6.34
N LEU A 9 18.04 -1.00 -6.56
CA LEU A 9 17.27 -0.64 -7.75
C LEU A 9 16.30 0.49 -7.37
N ALA A 10 16.18 1.52 -8.22
CA ALA A 10 15.19 2.56 -8.01
C ALA A 10 13.78 1.95 -8.00
N ARG A 11 13.03 2.18 -6.93
CA ARG A 11 11.64 1.72 -6.79
C ARG A 11 10.75 2.93 -6.63
N THR A 12 9.75 3.06 -7.49
CA THR A 12 8.67 4.03 -7.35
C THR A 12 7.44 3.38 -6.76
N THR A 13 6.65 4.15 -6.04
CA THR A 13 5.32 3.77 -5.58
C THR A 13 4.27 4.28 -6.56
N GLY A 14 3.17 3.55 -6.69
CA GLY A 14 2.02 3.97 -7.51
C GLY A 14 0.75 3.32 -7.03
N VAL A 15 -0.34 3.54 -7.77
CA VAL A 15 -1.65 2.96 -7.49
C VAL A 15 -2.19 2.32 -8.76
N VAL A 16 -2.80 1.15 -8.64
CA VAL A 16 -3.60 0.53 -9.70
C VAL A 16 -5.05 0.52 -9.24
N ARG A 17 -6.00 0.84 -10.12
CA ARG A 17 -7.43 0.73 -9.82
C ARG A 17 -7.97 -0.63 -10.24
N VAL A 18 -8.51 -1.40 -9.30
CA VAL A 18 -9.24 -2.64 -9.56
C VAL A 18 -10.71 -2.39 -9.31
N GLU A 19 -11.52 -2.39 -10.38
CA GLU A 19 -12.95 -2.05 -10.30
C GLU A 19 -13.20 -0.71 -9.57
N GLY A 20 -12.36 0.28 -9.85
CA GLY A 20 -12.42 1.62 -9.24
C GLY A 20 -11.79 1.71 -7.84
N GLN A 21 -11.47 0.59 -7.19
CA GLN A 21 -10.84 0.56 -5.87
C GLN A 21 -9.31 0.68 -5.99
N PRO A 22 -8.66 1.52 -5.17
CA PRO A 22 -7.22 1.72 -5.23
C PRO A 22 -6.46 0.54 -4.58
N VAL A 23 -5.42 0.06 -5.26
CA VAL A 23 -4.43 -0.87 -4.71
C VAL A 23 -3.06 -0.24 -4.87
N ARG A 24 -2.36 0.05 -3.77
CA ARG A 24 -0.98 0.56 -3.84
C ARG A 24 -0.07 -0.52 -4.43
N VAL A 25 0.91 -0.09 -5.22
CA VAL A 25 1.88 -0.98 -5.85
C VAL A 25 3.31 -0.46 -5.70
N LYS A 26 4.25 -1.39 -5.65
CA LYS A 26 5.69 -1.13 -5.82
C LYS A 26 6.09 -1.45 -7.25
N VAL A 27 6.70 -0.48 -7.92
CA VAL A 27 7.25 -0.65 -9.27
C VAL A 27 8.75 -0.79 -9.19
N ALA A 28 9.29 -1.87 -9.75
CA ALA A 28 10.72 -2.13 -9.82
C ALA A 28 11.07 -2.65 -11.22
N GLY A 29 11.62 -1.77 -12.06
CA GLY A 29 11.78 -2.05 -13.49
C GLY A 29 10.43 -2.39 -14.14
N ALA A 30 10.35 -3.54 -14.83
CA ALA A 30 9.13 -4.02 -15.48
C ALA A 30 8.17 -4.80 -14.55
N ARG A 31 8.48 -4.92 -13.25
CA ARG A 31 7.66 -5.68 -12.30
C ARG A 31 6.83 -4.75 -11.43
N ILE A 32 5.55 -5.07 -11.32
CA ILE A 32 4.59 -4.46 -10.40
C ILE A 32 4.35 -5.45 -9.26
N LYS A 33 4.36 -4.95 -8.03
CA LYS A 33 4.05 -5.73 -6.83
C LYS A 33 2.93 -5.03 -6.06
N PRO A 34 1.69 -5.52 -6.12
CA PRO A 34 0.60 -5.00 -5.31
C PRO A 34 0.86 -5.16 -3.81
N GLU A 35 0.45 -4.17 -3.03
CA GLU A 35 0.42 -4.27 -1.58
C GLU A 35 -0.71 -5.23 -1.17
N HIS A 36 -0.36 -6.22 -0.35
CA HIS A 36 -1.25 -7.33 -0.04
C HIS A 36 -2.47 -6.91 0.78
N ASP A 37 -2.28 -6.02 1.74
CA ASP A 37 -3.35 -5.53 2.62
C ASP A 37 -4.39 -4.72 1.83
N ASP A 38 -3.96 -3.86 0.92
CA ASP A 38 -4.85 -3.14 0.02
C ASP A 38 -5.64 -4.13 -0.86
N ALA A 39 -4.96 -5.13 -1.43
CA ALA A 39 -5.62 -6.16 -2.23
C ALA A 39 -6.62 -6.99 -1.41
N LEU A 40 -6.36 -7.25 -0.13
CA LEU A 40 -7.30 -7.88 0.80
C LEU A 40 -8.53 -7.02 1.03
N VAL A 41 -8.35 -5.72 1.33
CA VAL A 41 -9.46 -4.78 1.50
C VAL A 41 -10.34 -4.73 0.25
N VAL A 42 -9.73 -4.64 -0.94
CA VAL A 42 -10.46 -4.64 -2.21
C VAL A 42 -11.15 -5.98 -2.47
N ALA A 43 -10.48 -7.11 -2.21
CA ALA A 43 -11.08 -8.43 -2.37
C ALA A 43 -12.31 -8.60 -1.48
N THR A 44 -12.23 -8.16 -0.22
CA THR A 44 -13.37 -8.18 0.70
C THR A 44 -14.50 -7.28 0.22
N ALA A 45 -14.19 -6.05 -0.21
CA ALA A 45 -15.20 -5.10 -0.69
C ALA A 45 -15.94 -5.57 -1.95
N LEU A 46 -15.22 -6.24 -2.86
CA LEU A 46 -15.78 -6.75 -4.12
C LEU A 46 -16.38 -8.16 -4.00
N GLY A 47 -16.13 -8.87 -2.90
CA GLY A 47 -16.47 -10.29 -2.75
C GLY A 47 -15.67 -11.21 -3.68
N TRP A 48 -14.43 -10.82 -4.03
CA TRP A 48 -13.59 -11.54 -4.98
C TRP A 48 -12.51 -12.38 -4.29
N PRO A 49 -11.97 -13.43 -4.94
CA PRO A 49 -10.77 -14.09 -4.46
C PRO A 49 -9.56 -13.13 -4.49
N LEU A 50 -8.79 -13.09 -3.40
CA LEU A 50 -7.57 -12.25 -3.29
C LEU A 50 -6.61 -12.46 -4.46
N ARG A 51 -6.43 -13.71 -4.90
CA ARG A 51 -5.59 -14.06 -6.06
C ARG A 51 -6.01 -13.34 -7.33
N ALA A 52 -7.32 -13.17 -7.55
CA ALA A 52 -7.85 -12.48 -8.72
C ALA A 52 -7.57 -10.97 -8.66
N VAL A 53 -7.73 -10.36 -7.48
CA VAL A 53 -7.41 -8.94 -7.26
C VAL A 53 -5.91 -8.68 -7.47
N LEU A 54 -5.04 -9.52 -6.93
CA LEU A 54 -3.59 -9.40 -7.13
C LEU A 54 -3.21 -9.49 -8.61
N ALA A 55 -3.73 -10.49 -9.33
CA ALA A 55 -3.46 -10.65 -10.76
C ALA A 55 -3.97 -9.44 -11.59
N ARG A 56 -5.14 -8.90 -11.24
CA ARG A 56 -5.68 -7.73 -11.93
C ARG A 56 -4.89 -6.46 -11.62
N ALA A 57 -4.42 -6.29 -10.39
CA ALA A 57 -3.54 -5.19 -10.02
C ALA A 57 -2.16 -5.29 -10.68
N GLU A 58 -1.59 -6.48 -10.83
CA GLU A 58 -0.32 -6.69 -11.52
C GLU A 58 -0.37 -6.34 -13.02
N ALA A 59 -1.53 -6.54 -13.67
CA ALA A 59 -1.73 -6.27 -15.09
C ALA A 59 -2.27 -4.86 -15.40
N GLY A 60 -2.65 -4.10 -14.38
CA GLY A 60 -3.32 -2.81 -14.54
C GLY A 60 -2.36 -1.64 -14.78
N PRO A 61 -2.87 -0.52 -15.32
CA PRO A 61 -2.08 0.69 -15.48
C PRO A 61 -1.72 1.27 -14.11
N VAL A 62 -0.45 1.62 -13.93
CA VAL A 62 0.03 2.27 -12.71
C VAL A 62 -0.14 3.77 -12.83
N GLU A 63 -0.98 4.32 -11.97
CA GLU A 63 -1.07 5.76 -11.71
C GLU A 63 0.09 6.16 -10.80
N PRO A 64 0.99 7.06 -11.22
CA PRO A 64 2.07 7.53 -10.36
C PRO A 64 1.48 8.31 -9.19
N VAL A 65 1.93 8.00 -7.96
CA VAL A 65 1.62 8.86 -6.82
C VAL A 65 2.57 10.06 -6.86
N THR A 66 2.06 11.23 -7.23
CA THR A 66 2.79 12.48 -7.04
C THR A 66 2.74 12.81 -5.56
N THR A 67 3.68 12.29 -4.79
CA THR A 67 3.90 12.76 -3.43
C THR A 67 4.44 14.19 -3.52
N GLY A 68 3.58 15.20 -3.37
CA GLY A 68 4.02 16.49 -2.83
C GLY A 68 4.67 16.28 -1.46
N PRO A 69 5.49 17.19 -0.93
CA PRO A 69 6.40 16.96 0.22
C PRO A 69 5.72 16.72 1.60
N GLU A 70 4.55 16.09 1.67
CA GLU A 70 3.76 15.88 2.88
C GLU A 70 3.19 14.45 2.97
N ALA A 71 4.05 13.43 2.93
CA ALA A 71 3.67 12.08 3.38
C ALA A 71 4.89 11.27 3.83
N ALA A 72 5.73 11.89 4.67
CA ALA A 72 6.64 11.14 5.51
C ALA A 72 5.82 10.53 6.66
N GLY A 73 5.37 9.28 6.49
CA GLY A 73 4.96 8.40 7.58
C GLY A 73 3.65 8.73 8.29
N VAL A 74 2.53 8.22 7.77
CA VAL A 74 1.44 7.80 8.65
C VAL A 74 1.76 6.38 9.16
N PRO A 75 2.05 6.17 10.45
CA PRO A 75 2.21 4.81 10.98
C PRO A 75 0.85 4.08 10.98
N PRO A 76 0.79 2.78 10.67
CA PRO A 76 -0.46 2.04 10.51
C PRO A 76 -1.19 1.66 11.82
N ASP A 77 -0.99 2.37 12.93
CA ASP A 77 -1.64 2.04 14.21
C ASP A 77 -2.03 3.28 15.04
N ALA A 78 -2.95 4.07 14.51
CA ALA A 78 -3.68 5.08 15.29
C ALA A 78 -5.11 4.57 15.54
N LEU A 79 -5.22 3.48 16.31
CA LEU A 79 -6.47 3.19 17.02
C LEU A 79 -6.65 4.26 18.11
N PRO A 80 -7.83 4.86 18.28
CA PRO A 80 -8.05 5.86 19.31
C PRO A 80 -8.12 5.15 20.66
N HIS A 81 -7.04 5.16 21.43
CA HIS A 81 -7.17 4.88 22.86
C HIS A 81 -7.75 6.12 23.55
N GLU A 82 -9.03 6.00 23.88
CA GLU A 82 -9.75 6.83 24.83
C GLU A 82 -8.86 7.14 26.05
N ARG A 83 -8.52 8.41 26.25
CA ARG A 83 -8.03 8.90 27.53
C ARG A 83 -9.05 9.83 28.14
N SER A 84 -9.93 9.19 28.89
CA SER A 84 -10.75 9.78 29.93
C SER A 84 -9.88 10.42 31.02
N LEU A 85 -10.35 11.57 31.54
CA LEU A 85 -10.10 12.19 32.86
C LEU A 85 -8.74 12.86 33.16
N ARG A 86 -8.79 14.21 33.20
CA ARG A 86 -8.60 15.10 34.38
C ARG A 86 -9.16 16.48 33.96
N SER A 87 -10.30 16.96 34.44
CA SER A 87 -10.67 17.41 35.79
C SER A 87 -9.69 18.42 36.39
N GLU A 88 -10.30 19.51 36.88
CA GLU A 88 -9.78 20.66 37.65
C GLU A 88 -9.09 21.76 36.83
N SER A 89 -9.31 23.05 37.09
CA SER A 89 -10.39 23.84 37.70
C SER A 89 -10.00 25.31 37.50
#